data_AF-A0A537MM00-F1
#
_entry.id   AF-A0A537MM00-F1
#
_cell.length_a   1.000
_cell.length_b   1.000
_cell.length_c   1.000
_cell.angle_alpha   90.00
_cell.angle_beta   90.00
_cell.angle_gamma   90.00
#
_symmetry.space_group_name_H-M   'P 1'
#
loop_
_entity.id
_entity.type
_entity.pdbx_description
1 polymer ?
#
loop_
_entity_poly.entity_id
_entity_poly.type
_entity_poly.pdbx_seq_one_letter_code
_entity_poly.pdbx_strand_id
1 'polypeptide(L)'
;MGRIALVDREARPVIFPVNYFFDEGVIAFRTAPGSKLDLAPGAPACFEIDGWDPDTGIGWSVVAKGIAHDITEPRGAPSGRIRFWPVRPLAPGPREHWIGISVTEITGRWFRTAAHRPVD
;
A
#
# COMPACT_ATOMS: atom_id res chain seq x y z
N MET A 1 8.41 -1.52 0.21
CA MET A 1 7.48 -1.22 -0.92
C MET A 1 6.28 -2.12 -0.76
N GLY A 2 5.09 -1.69 -1.18
CA GLY A 2 3.91 -2.56 -1.26
C GLY A 2 3.16 -2.38 -2.58
N ARG A 3 2.01 -3.04 -2.69
CA ARG A 3 1.10 -2.90 -3.83
C ARG A 3 -0.26 -2.44 -3.36
N ILE A 4 -0.88 -1.53 -4.10
CA ILE A 4 -2.29 -1.18 -3.93
C ILE A 4 -3.09 -1.71 -5.11
N ALA A 5 -4.18 -2.40 -4.82
CA ALA A 5 -5.20 -2.78 -5.77
C ALA A 5 -6.41 -1.86 -5.64
N LEU A 6 -6.85 -1.34 -6.78
CA LEU A 6 -8.05 -0.52 -6.95
C LEU A 6 -8.94 -1.15 -8.02
N VAL A 7 -10.14 -0.62 -8.17
CA VAL A 7 -11.06 -1.00 -9.26
C VAL A 7 -11.19 0.19 -10.21
N ASP A 8 -10.99 -0.04 -11.51
CA ASP A 8 -11.19 1.00 -12.52
C ASP A 8 -12.67 1.26 -12.81
N ARG A 9 -12.95 2.21 -13.72
CA ARG A 9 -14.32 2.61 -14.07
C ARG A 9 -15.10 1.51 -14.81
N GLU A 10 -14.40 0.56 -15.40
CA GLU A 10 -14.96 -0.61 -16.08
C GLU A 10 -15.05 -1.83 -15.15
N ALA A 11 -14.95 -1.62 -13.83
CA ALA A 11 -14.99 -2.66 -12.80
C ALA A 11 -13.85 -3.70 -12.90
N ARG A 12 -12.70 -3.33 -13.48
CA ARG A 12 -11.52 -4.21 -13.58
C ARG A 12 -10.54 -3.93 -12.44
N PRO A 13 -9.95 -4.98 -11.84
CA PRO A 13 -8.91 -4.79 -10.85
C PRO A 13 -7.63 -4.25 -11.50
N VAL A 14 -7.06 -3.22 -10.91
CA VAL A 14 -5.76 -2.65 -11.31
C VAL A 14 -4.83 -2.62 -10.11
N ILE A 15 -3.56 -2.96 -10.31
CA ILE A 15 -2.56 -3.02 -9.25
C ILE A 15 -1.39 -2.07 -9.54
N PHE A 16 -0.90 -1.41 -8.50
CA PHE A 16 0.23 -0.50 -8.61
C PHE A 16 1.25 -0.65 -7.48
N PRO A 17 2.55 -0.61 -7.77
CA PRO A 17 3.57 -0.52 -6.73
C PRO A 17 3.56 0.86 -6.08
N VAL A 18 3.70 0.89 -4.75
CA VAL A 18 3.76 2.12 -3.96
C VAL A 18 4.80 2.04 -2.85
N ASN A 19 5.42 3.19 -2.56
CA ASN A 19 6.14 3.37 -1.30
C ASN A 19 5.13 3.95 -0.31
N TYR A 20 5.08 3.39 0.89
CA TYR A 20 4.02 3.65 1.83
C TYR A 20 4.57 3.90 3.23
N PHE A 21 3.71 4.45 4.08
CA PHE A 21 3.85 4.50 5.52
C PHE A 21 2.55 4.00 6.15
N PHE A 22 2.64 3.37 7.32
CA PHE A 22 1.49 2.92 8.08
C PHE A 22 1.54 3.52 9.48
N ASP A 23 0.46 4.20 9.86
CA ASP A 23 0.33 4.88 11.16
C ASP A 23 -1.14 4.98 11.54
N GLU A 24 -1.45 4.72 12.81
CA GLU A 24 -2.80 4.84 13.39
C GLU A 24 -3.92 4.20 12.53
N GLY A 25 -3.65 3.06 11.90
CA GLY A 25 -4.63 2.35 11.07
C GLY A 25 -4.79 2.89 9.64
N VAL A 26 -3.93 3.81 9.21
CA VAL A 26 -3.93 4.38 7.86
C VAL A 26 -2.68 3.99 7.10
N ILE A 27 -2.88 3.40 5.92
CA ILE A 27 -1.80 3.15 4.95
C ILE A 27 -1.77 4.33 3.99
N ALA A 28 -0.66 5.05 3.94
CA ALA A 28 -0.54 6.24 3.12
C ALA A 28 0.62 6.18 2.15
N PHE A 29 0.42 6.73 0.95
CA PHE A 29 1.45 6.84 -0.08
C PHE A 29 1.31 8.13 -0.87
N ARG A 30 2.40 8.53 -1.53
CA ARG A 30 2.42 9.71 -2.41
C ARG A 30 2.25 9.32 -3.87
N THR A 31 1.47 10.11 -4.61
CA THR A 31 1.25 9.93 -6.06
C THR A 31 1.35 11.24 -6.82
N ALA A 32 1.60 11.13 -8.12
CA ALA A 32 1.36 12.20 -9.08
C ALA A 32 -0.10 12.14 -9.56
N PRO A 33 -0.61 13.20 -10.23
CA PRO A 33 -1.90 13.13 -10.94
C PRO A 33 -1.99 11.92 -11.88
N GLY A 34 -3.22 11.43 -12.12
CA GLY A 34 -3.52 10.29 -12.98
C GLY A 34 -4.18 9.14 -12.23
N SER A 35 -4.14 7.93 -12.81
CA SER A 35 -5.08 6.84 -12.50
C SER A 35 -5.22 6.49 -11.01
N LYS A 36 -4.16 6.58 -10.19
CA LYS A 36 -4.30 6.31 -8.74
C LYS A 36 -5.12 7.39 -8.04
N LEU A 37 -4.87 8.65 -8.36
CA LEU A 37 -5.58 9.78 -7.79
C LEU A 37 -7.03 9.81 -8.29
N ASP A 38 -7.27 9.41 -9.54
CA ASP A 38 -8.62 9.39 -10.12
C ASP A 38 -9.49 8.24 -9.59
N LEU A 39 -8.87 7.11 -9.22
CA LEU A 39 -9.59 5.89 -8.81
C LEU A 39 -9.68 5.71 -7.30
N ALA A 40 -8.75 6.25 -6.52
CA ALA A 40 -8.67 5.96 -5.08
C ALA A 40 -9.76 6.65 -4.22
N PRO A 41 -10.11 7.94 -4.41
CA PRO A 41 -10.98 8.64 -3.47
C PRO A 41 -12.38 8.00 -3.36
N GLY A 42 -12.73 7.57 -2.15
CA GLY A 42 -14.01 6.92 -1.84
C GLY A 42 -14.11 5.46 -2.28
N ALA A 43 -13.07 4.89 -2.90
CA ALA A 43 -13.12 3.55 -3.46
C ALA A 43 -12.65 2.48 -2.44
N PRO A 44 -13.23 1.27 -2.48
CA PRO A 44 -12.63 0.11 -1.84
C PRO A 44 -11.23 -0.14 -2.37
N ALA A 45 -10.29 -0.37 -1.47
CA ALA A 45 -8.89 -0.63 -1.79
C ALA A 45 -8.37 -1.84 -1.02
N CYS A 46 -7.43 -2.53 -1.65
CA CYS A 46 -6.64 -3.58 -1.02
C CYS A 46 -5.17 -3.19 -1.09
N PHE A 47 -4.44 -3.39 -0.01
CA PHE A 47 -3.00 -3.16 0.06
C PHE A 47 -2.29 -4.44 0.48
N GLU A 48 -1.15 -4.71 -0.14
CA GLU A 48 -0.38 -5.92 0.07
C GLU A 48 1.12 -5.63 0.23
N ILE A 49 1.74 -6.36 1.15
CA ILE A 49 3.19 -6.50 1.30
C ILE A 49 3.53 -7.96 1.60
N ASP A 50 4.68 -8.39 1.08
CA ASP A 50 5.26 -9.71 1.33
C ASP A 50 6.73 -9.62 1.69
N GLY A 51 7.27 -10.73 2.19
CA GLY A 51 8.69 -10.88 2.47
C GLY A 51 9.12 -12.34 2.53
N TRP A 52 10.40 -12.56 2.28
CA TRP A 52 11.04 -13.87 2.32
C TRP A 52 12.41 -13.74 3.00
N ASP A 53 12.66 -14.60 3.98
CA ASP A 53 13.96 -14.74 4.64
C ASP A 53 14.60 -16.07 4.21
N PRO A 54 15.67 -16.05 3.40
CA PRO A 54 16.33 -17.26 2.92
C PRO A 54 17.08 -18.02 4.01
N ASP A 55 17.53 -17.35 5.08
CA ASP A 55 18.29 -17.99 6.15
C ASP A 55 17.39 -18.84 7.05
N THR A 56 16.17 -18.34 7.31
CA THR A 56 15.18 -19.04 8.14
C THR A 56 14.20 -19.89 7.34
N GLY A 57 14.14 -19.70 6.02
CA GLY A 57 13.17 -20.33 5.13
C GLY A 57 11.73 -19.88 5.40
N ILE A 58 11.55 -18.67 5.93
CA ILE A 58 10.25 -18.12 6.32
C ILE A 58 9.78 -17.11 5.29
N GLY A 59 8.59 -17.34 4.75
CA GLY A 59 7.84 -16.38 3.96
C GLY A 59 6.65 -15.83 4.73
N TRP A 60 6.29 -14.59 4.42
CA TRP A 60 5.10 -13.96 4.98
C TRP A 60 4.43 -13.04 3.96
N SER A 61 3.13 -12.81 4.15
CA SER A 61 2.38 -11.78 3.45
C SER A 61 1.35 -11.14 4.38
N VAL A 62 1.08 -9.87 4.14
CA VAL A 62 0.05 -9.09 4.83
C VAL A 62 -0.85 -8.45 3.80
N VAL A 63 -2.16 -8.61 3.98
CA VAL A 63 -3.18 -7.99 3.15
C VAL A 63 -4.07 -7.14 4.05
N ALA A 64 -4.18 -5.86 3.70
CA ALA A 64 -5.06 -4.90 4.34
C ALA A 64 -6.17 -4.48 3.36
N LYS A 65 -7.40 -4.31 3.86
CA LYS A 65 -8.54 -3.80 3.09
C LYS A 65 -9.09 -2.57 3.78
N GLY A 66 -9.65 -1.66 2.99
CA GLY A 66 -10.23 -0.44 3.51
C GLY A 66 -10.83 0.44 2.43
N ILE A 67 -11.11 1.69 2.80
CA ILE A 67 -11.55 2.73 1.87
C ILE A 67 -10.40 3.70 1.65
N ALA A 68 -10.12 4.01 0.38
CA ALA A 68 -9.09 4.97 0.02
C ALA A 68 -9.66 6.40 -0.05
N HIS A 69 -8.84 7.37 0.31
CA HIS A 69 -9.18 8.79 0.40
C HIS A 69 -8.04 9.64 -0.14
N ASP A 70 -8.37 10.75 -0.79
CA ASP A 70 -7.40 11.84 -0.98
C ASP A 70 -7.23 12.58 0.36
N ILE A 71 -6.01 12.53 0.89
CA ILE A 71 -5.64 13.16 2.17
C ILE A 71 -4.59 14.26 1.95
N THR A 72 -4.47 14.76 0.70
CA THR A 72 -3.49 15.79 0.32
C THR A 72 -3.64 17.07 1.16
N GLU A 73 -4.88 17.46 1.45
CA GLU A 73 -5.16 18.58 2.34
C GLU A 73 -5.36 18.13 3.80
N PRO A 74 -4.76 18.82 4.79
CA PRO A 74 -4.86 18.46 6.20
C PRO A 74 -6.28 18.41 6.76
N ARG A 75 -7.27 19.07 6.12
CA ARG A 75 -8.67 19.00 6.54
C ARG A 75 -9.33 17.65 6.23
N GLY A 76 -8.75 16.85 5.33
CA GLY A 76 -9.15 15.47 5.04
C GLY A 76 -8.22 14.42 5.65
N ALA A 77 -7.19 14.84 6.38
CA ALA A 77 -6.21 14.00 7.03
C ALA A 77 -6.69 13.56 8.43
N PRO A 78 -6.56 12.27 8.82
CA PRO A 78 -6.85 11.82 10.18
C PRO A 78 -6.03 12.54 11.26
N SER A 79 -4.84 13.03 10.90
CA SER A 79 -3.99 13.84 11.76
C SER A 79 -3.22 14.84 10.90
N GLY A 80 -3.05 16.09 11.36
CA GLY A 80 -2.20 17.09 10.66
C GLY A 80 -0.71 16.69 10.54
N ARG A 81 -0.36 15.44 10.88
CA ARG A 81 0.98 14.88 10.93
C ARG A 81 1.42 14.21 9.63
N ILE A 82 0.51 14.02 8.66
CA ILE A 82 0.81 13.40 7.34
C ILE A 82 2.04 14.01 6.67
N ARG A 83 2.21 15.34 6.78
CA ARG A 83 3.35 16.05 6.18
C ARG A 83 4.71 15.60 6.73
N PHE A 84 4.75 14.95 7.89
CA PHE A 84 5.96 14.41 8.52
C PHE A 84 6.17 12.92 8.26
N TRP A 85 5.26 12.23 7.58
CA TRP A 85 5.43 10.82 7.28
C TRP A 85 6.55 10.60 6.26
N PRO A 86 7.51 9.68 6.53
CA PRO A 86 8.76 9.57 5.76
C PRO A 86 8.58 8.80 4.43
N VAL A 87 7.52 9.07 3.67
CA VAL A 87 7.29 8.42 2.37
C VAL A 87 8.15 9.06 1.30
N ARG A 88 9.15 8.31 0.81
CA ARG A 88 9.99 8.67 -0.34
C ARG A 88 9.64 7.79 -1.53
N PRO A 89 8.88 8.28 -2.52
CA PRO A 89 8.59 7.52 -3.73
C PRO A 89 9.88 7.25 -4.53
N LEU A 90 10.07 6.01 -4.95
CA LEU A 90 11.17 5.63 -5.83
C LEU A 90 10.98 6.12 -7.27
N ALA A 91 9.73 6.21 -7.73
CA ALA A 91 9.45 6.66 -9.08
C ALA A 91 9.67 8.18 -9.22
N PRO A 92 10.30 8.64 -10.32
CA PRO A 92 10.71 10.03 -10.48
C PRO A 92 9.53 11.01 -10.56
N GLY A 93 9.85 12.31 -10.42
CA GLY A 93 8.93 13.43 -10.56
C GLY A 93 8.25 13.89 -9.25
N PRO A 94 7.63 15.08 -9.26
CA PRO A 94 6.85 15.58 -8.12
C PRO A 94 5.64 14.68 -7.86
N ARG A 95 5.41 14.36 -6.59
CA ARG A 95 4.30 13.49 -6.14
C ARG A 95 3.61 14.14 -4.95
N GLU A 96 2.94 15.24 -5.22
CA GLU A 96 2.43 16.15 -4.19
C GLU A 96 1.17 15.63 -3.51
N HIS A 97 0.46 14.70 -4.16
CA HIS A 97 -0.78 14.14 -3.64
C HIS A 97 -0.53 13.00 -2.67
N TRP A 98 -1.38 12.94 -1.65
CA TRP A 98 -1.42 11.85 -0.69
C TRP A 98 -2.71 11.07 -0.83
N ILE A 99 -2.58 9.76 -0.91
CA ILE A 99 -3.70 8.83 -0.77
C ILE A 99 -3.53 8.09 0.55
N GLY A 100 -4.61 7.97 1.31
CA GLY A 100 -4.71 7.18 2.54
C GLY A 100 -5.75 6.10 2.42
N ILE A 101 -5.44 4.89 2.88
CA ILE A 101 -6.41 3.82 3.06
C ILE A 101 -6.75 3.74 4.53
N SER A 102 -7.99 4.04 4.88
CA SER A 102 -8.55 3.79 6.21
C SER A 102 -8.79 2.28 6.33
N VAL A 103 -7.91 1.59 7.04
CA VAL A 103 -7.91 0.12 7.09
C VAL A 103 -9.02 -0.37 8.00
N THR A 104 -9.84 -1.30 7.50
CA THR A 104 -10.94 -1.93 8.23
C THR A 104 -10.68 -3.41 8.52
N GLU A 105 -9.79 -4.04 7.75
CA GLU A 105 -9.41 -5.45 7.92
C GLU A 105 -7.92 -5.61 7.62
N ILE A 106 -7.20 -6.33 8.48
CA ILE A 106 -5.81 -6.77 8.24
C ILE A 106 -5.75 -8.27 8.44
N THR A 107 -5.15 -8.96 7.47
CA THR A 107 -4.85 -10.39 7.56
C THR A 107 -3.37 -10.61 7.30
N GLY A 108 -2.79 -11.57 7.99
CA GLY A 108 -1.41 -11.99 7.81
C GLY A 108 -1.33 -13.49 7.58
N ARG A 109 -0.41 -13.91 6.73
CA ARG A 109 -0.03 -15.33 6.57
C ARG A 109 1.47 -15.45 6.71
N TRP A 110 1.88 -16.55 7.32
CA TRP A 110 3.27 -16.97 7.45
C TRP A 110 3.36 -18.43 7.01
N PHE A 111 4.43 -18.78 6.33
CA PHE A 111 4.67 -20.13 5.85
C PHE A 111 6.16 -20.41 5.90
N ARG A 112 6.49 -21.66 6.24
CA ARG A 112 7.86 -22.16 6.20
C ARG A 112 7.97 -23.08 4.99
N THR A 113 8.88 -22.81 4.07
CA THR A 113 9.19 -23.80 3.03
C THR A 113 10.19 -24.79 3.59
N ALA A 114 10.16 -26.04 3.13
CA ALA A 114 11.28 -26.94 3.34
C ALA A 114 12.54 -26.29 2.75
N ALA A 115 13.69 -26.47 3.40
CA ALA A 115 14.96 -25.92 2.93
C ALA A 115 15.14 -26.28 1.45
N HIS A 116 15.52 -25.29 0.62
CA HIS A 116 15.90 -25.53 -0.76
C HIS A 116 17.07 -26.54 -0.74
N ARG A 117 16.82 -27.79 -1.12
CA ARG A 117 17.89 -28.73 -1.43
C ARG A 117 18.55 -28.19 -2.70
N PRO A 118 19.83 -27.77 -2.68
CA PRO A 118 20.54 -27.48 -3.91
C PRO A 118 20.46 -28.72 -4.78
N VAL A 119 20.16 -28.54 -6.07
CA VAL A 119 20.32 -29.62 -7.05
C VAL A 119 21.82 -29.68 -7.33
N ASP A 120 22.44 -30.82 -7.04
CA ASP A 120 23.83 -31.13 -7.38
C ASP A 120 24.05 -31.12 -8.91
#